data_AF-A0A497L2W8-F1
#
_entry.id   AF-A0A497L2W8-F1
#
_cell.length_a   1.000
_cell.length_b   1.000
_cell.length_c   1.000
_cell.angle_alpha   90.00
_cell.angle_beta   90.00
_cell.angle_gamma   90.00
#
_symmetry.space_group_name_H-M   'P 1'
#
loop_
_entity.id
_entity.type
_entity.pdbx_description
1 polymer ?
#
loop_
_entity_poly.entity_id
_entity_poly.type
_entity_poly.pdbx_seq_one_letter_code
_entity_poly.pdbx_strand_id
1 'polypeptide(L)'
;MSRPSLAQDIAVRVFRAAVSGVVAYLISYVIPKFLLEQALITIEEYIPLGGMVSPLRLLEYFAFITVFYTVTVELTRKTVLEHFFSVGRGLTMLFFFIYASGGGIINFSVPLSQVGLAGAGNLSFRLDVSRVLFILIGIDFLDIGKSIINAVNFLSEKVEEELEELAPRRPTPILALPGRLGLVVLAILVAVLVLMGVLAFFFLKGFGGGLPLPLGG
;
A
#
# COMPACT_ATOMS: atom_id res chain seq x y z
N MET A 1 27.47 21.12 22.60
CA MET A 1 26.60 20.28 21.73
C MET A 1 25.15 20.62 22.04
N SER A 2 24.55 21.49 21.23
CA SER A 2 23.18 21.96 21.42
C SER A 2 22.21 20.85 20.99
N ARG A 3 21.31 20.42 21.87
CA ARG A 3 20.27 19.42 21.55
C ARG A 3 19.44 19.93 20.36
N PRO A 4 19.25 19.15 19.28
CA PRO A 4 18.35 19.55 18.21
C PRO A 4 16.96 19.80 18.81
N SER A 5 16.32 20.89 18.39
CA SER A 5 14.95 21.17 18.80
C SER A 5 14.04 20.10 18.22
N LEU A 6 12.93 19.79 18.90
CA LEU A 6 11.95 18.79 18.43
C LEU A 6 11.55 19.02 16.97
N ALA A 7 11.46 20.28 16.56
CA ALA A 7 11.17 20.69 15.19
C ALA A 7 12.18 20.16 14.17
N GLN A 8 13.48 20.13 14.51
CA GLN A 8 14.52 19.62 13.61
C GLN A 8 14.41 18.10 13.41
N ASP A 9 14.10 17.35 14.47
CA ASP A 9 13.89 15.90 14.37
C ASP A 9 12.66 15.56 13.51
N ILE A 10 11.58 16.33 13.66
CA ILE A 10 10.37 16.16 12.85
C ILE A 10 10.66 16.53 11.39
N ALA A 11 11.35 17.64 11.15
CA ALA A 11 11.70 18.08 9.79
C ALA A 11 12.54 17.04 9.05
N VAL A 12 13.52 16.42 9.73
CA VAL A 12 14.35 15.35 9.14
C VAL A 12 13.51 14.12 8.80
N ARG A 13 12.57 13.72 9.67
CA ARG A 13 11.66 12.59 9.41
C ARG A 13 10.73 12.86 8.22
N VAL A 14 10.13 14.05 8.17
CA VAL A 14 9.24 14.45 7.08
C VAL A 14 10.01 14.52 5.76
N PHE A 15 11.21 15.12 5.75
CA PHE A 15 12.05 15.17 4.56
C PHE A 15 12.40 13.76 4.07
N ARG A 16 12.81 12.88 4.98
CA ARG A 16 13.13 11.49 4.64
C ARG A 16 11.92 10.74 4.10
N ALA A 17 10.75 10.90 4.74
CA ALA A 17 9.50 10.30 4.26
C ALA A 17 9.10 10.82 2.88
N ALA A 18 9.28 12.12 2.62
CA ALA A 18 9.05 12.71 1.30
C ALA A 18 9.98 12.11 0.24
N VAL A 19 11.29 12.03 0.51
CA VAL A 19 12.27 11.41 -0.39
C VAL A 19 11.90 9.95 -0.66
N SER A 20 11.62 9.16 0.39
CA SER A 20 11.20 7.77 0.24
C SER A 20 9.90 7.64 -0.56
N GLY A 21 8.94 8.54 -0.36
CA GLY A 21 7.69 8.59 -1.11
C GLY A 21 7.89 8.90 -2.60
N VAL A 22 8.77 9.86 -2.93
CA VAL A 22 9.12 10.17 -4.34
C VAL A 22 9.81 8.97 -4.98
N VAL A 23 10.78 8.36 -4.30
CA VAL A 23 11.48 7.16 -4.81
C VAL A 23 10.49 6.02 -5.04
N ALA A 24 9.57 5.78 -4.09
CA ALA A 24 8.52 4.80 -4.23
C ALA A 24 7.65 5.09 -5.47
N TYR A 25 7.20 6.33 -5.65
CA TYR A 25 6.38 6.72 -6.81
C TYR A 25 7.10 6.50 -8.14
N LEU A 26 8.39 6.87 -8.21
CA LEU A 26 9.19 6.66 -9.42
C LEU A 26 9.28 5.17 -9.77
N ILE A 27 9.55 4.32 -8.78
CA ILE A 27 9.70 2.88 -8.97
C ILE A 27 8.37 2.18 -9.25
N SER A 28 7.30 2.57 -8.55
CA SER A 28 6.01 1.87 -8.63
C SER A 28 5.09 2.37 -9.74
N TYR A 29 5.26 3.62 -10.21
CA TYR A 29 4.41 4.21 -11.24
C TYR A 29 5.19 4.64 -12.47
N VAL A 30 6.17 5.54 -12.31
CA VAL A 30 6.79 6.22 -13.46
C VAL A 30 7.57 5.25 -14.33
N ILE A 31 8.41 4.40 -13.73
CA ILE A 31 9.20 3.40 -14.47
C ILE A 31 8.29 2.38 -15.16
N PRO A 32 7.35 1.69 -14.46
CA PRO A 32 6.46 0.73 -15.11
C PRO A 32 5.58 1.37 -16.18
N LYS A 33 5.05 2.57 -15.94
CA LYS A 33 4.28 3.30 -16.94
C LYS A 33 5.12 3.55 -18.17
N PHE A 34 6.29 4.17 -18.03
CA PHE A 34 7.15 4.47 -19.19
C PHE A 34 7.56 3.21 -19.98
N LEU A 35 7.83 2.10 -19.29
CA LEU A 35 8.22 0.84 -19.94
C LEU A 35 7.05 0.08 -20.58
N LEU A 36 5.84 0.20 -20.03
CA LEU A 36 4.68 -0.63 -20.40
C LEU A 36 3.53 0.16 -21.03
N GLU A 37 3.60 1.49 -21.12
CA GLU A 37 2.50 2.37 -21.56
C GLU A 37 1.90 1.91 -22.89
N GLN A 38 2.73 1.66 -23.90
CA GLN A 38 2.28 1.20 -25.20
C GLN A 38 1.52 -0.14 -25.11
N ALA A 39 2.02 -1.08 -24.30
CA ALA A 39 1.38 -2.38 -24.11
C ALA A 39 0.05 -2.24 -23.35
N LEU A 40 0.01 -1.40 -22.30
CA LEU A 40 -1.18 -1.18 -21.48
C LEU A 40 -2.30 -0.52 -22.28
N ILE A 41 -1.99 0.49 -23.10
CA ILE A 41 -2.96 1.15 -23.99
C ILE A 41 -3.51 0.16 -25.01
N THR A 42 -2.63 -0.64 -25.64
CA THR A 42 -3.05 -1.65 -26.62
C THR A 42 -3.97 -2.70 -25.97
N ILE A 43 -3.66 -3.14 -24.76
CA ILE A 43 -4.52 -4.10 -24.04
C ILE A 43 -5.88 -3.47 -23.72
N GLU A 44 -5.93 -2.20 -23.30
CA GLU A 44 -7.17 -1.52 -22.94
C GLU A 44 -8.08 -1.24 -24.15
N GLU A 45 -7.49 -0.92 -25.30
CA GLU A 45 -8.25 -0.60 -26.51
C GLU A 45 -8.78 -1.85 -27.24
N TYR A 46 -7.99 -2.93 -27.28
CA TYR A 46 -8.28 -4.11 -28.12
C TYR A 46 -8.76 -5.34 -27.33
N ILE A 47 -8.64 -5.34 -26.00
CA ILE A 47 -9.03 -6.49 -25.19
C ILE A 47 -10.12 -6.09 -24.20
N PRO A 48 -11.40 -6.44 -24.44
CA PRO A 48 -12.44 -6.27 -23.45
C PRO A 48 -12.16 -7.21 -22.26
N LEU A 49 -11.54 -6.65 -21.22
CA LEU A 49 -11.30 -7.30 -19.94
C LEU A 49 -12.63 -7.38 -19.18
N GLY A 50 -13.44 -8.37 -19.50
CA GLY A 50 -14.79 -8.56 -18.93
C GLY A 50 -14.77 -8.50 -17.39
N GLY A 51 -15.28 -7.40 -16.84
CA GLY A 51 -15.44 -7.20 -15.39
C GLY A 51 -14.17 -6.91 -14.58
N MET A 52 -12.99 -6.81 -15.21
CA MET A 52 -11.75 -6.45 -14.52
C MET A 52 -11.46 -4.94 -14.63
N VAL A 53 -10.82 -4.39 -13.60
CA VAL A 53 -10.36 -2.99 -13.60
C VAL A 53 -9.28 -2.81 -14.66
N SER A 54 -9.27 -1.66 -15.34
CA SER A 54 -8.29 -1.42 -16.40
C SER A 54 -6.85 -1.51 -15.89
N PRO A 55 -5.91 -2.06 -16.70
CA PRO A 55 -4.52 -2.26 -16.27
C PRO A 55 -3.83 -0.97 -15.80
N LEU A 56 -4.15 0.17 -16.45
CA LEU A 56 -3.66 1.49 -16.03
C LEU A 56 -4.14 1.88 -14.63
N ARG A 57 -5.42 1.62 -14.30
CA ARG A 57 -5.95 1.88 -12.96
C ARG A 57 -5.36 0.95 -11.90
N LEU A 58 -5.12 -0.32 -12.24
CA LEU A 58 -4.43 -1.24 -11.34
C LEU A 58 -3.01 -0.75 -11.02
N LEU A 59 -2.30 -0.20 -12.02
CA LEU A 59 -1.00 0.41 -11.81
C LEU A 59 -1.08 1.66 -10.92
N GLU A 60 -2.09 2.50 -11.11
CA GLU A 60 -2.35 3.66 -10.23
C GLU A 60 -2.59 3.23 -8.78
N TYR A 61 -3.41 2.20 -8.56
CA TYR A 61 -3.69 1.65 -7.23
C TYR A 61 -2.44 1.05 -6.59
N PHE A 62 -1.66 0.28 -7.34
CA PHE A 62 -0.40 -0.29 -6.87
C PHE A 62 0.57 0.80 -6.41
N ALA A 63 0.74 1.84 -7.23
CA ALA A 63 1.60 2.95 -6.91
C ALA A 63 1.12 3.72 -5.69
N PHE A 64 -0.19 3.96 -5.63
CA PHE A 64 -0.82 4.62 -4.53
C PHE A 64 -0.55 3.87 -3.20
N ILE A 65 -0.84 2.57 -3.14
CA ILE A 65 -0.60 1.71 -1.97
C ILE A 65 0.88 1.77 -1.57
N THR A 66 1.78 1.60 -2.55
CA THR A 66 3.24 1.60 -2.30
C THR A 66 3.71 2.91 -1.68
N VAL A 67 3.34 4.04 -2.27
CA VAL A 67 3.75 5.37 -1.80
C VAL A 67 3.16 5.65 -0.42
N PHE A 68 1.86 5.38 -0.25
CA PHE A 68 1.15 5.61 1.00
C PHE A 68 1.82 4.87 2.17
N TYR A 69 2.03 3.56 2.03
CA TYR A 69 2.66 2.77 3.09
C TYR A 69 4.13 3.16 3.30
N THR A 70 4.88 3.45 2.23
CA THR A 70 6.28 3.87 2.36
C THR A 70 6.41 5.17 3.15
N VAL A 71 5.59 6.18 2.84
CA VAL A 71 5.57 7.45 3.58
C VAL A 71 5.14 7.23 5.03
N THR A 72 4.10 6.42 5.26
CA THR A 72 3.56 6.20 6.61
C THR A 72 4.54 5.44 7.51
N VAL A 73 5.21 4.40 6.99
CA VAL A 73 6.24 3.66 7.71
C VAL A 73 7.42 4.57 8.06
N GLU A 74 7.87 5.41 7.13
CA GLU A 74 9.01 6.31 7.39
C GLU A 74 8.66 7.44 8.38
N LEU A 75 7.42 7.94 8.35
CA LEU A 75 6.93 8.93 9.33
C LEU A 75 6.79 8.32 10.73
N THR A 76 6.33 7.08 10.82
CA THR A 76 6.14 6.35 12.08
C THR A 76 7.39 5.63 12.56
N ARG A 77 8.53 5.86 11.90
CA ARG A 77 9.77 5.19 12.22
C ARG A 77 10.21 5.39 13.66
N LYS A 78 10.72 4.32 14.28
CA LYS A 78 11.05 4.20 15.72
C LYS A 78 9.84 4.27 16.64
N THR A 79 8.66 3.89 16.14
CA THR A 79 7.45 3.76 16.95
C THR A 79 6.80 2.40 16.70
N VAL A 80 5.93 1.97 17.61
CA VAL A 80 5.16 0.72 17.45
C VAL A 80 4.33 0.73 16.15
N LEU A 81 3.92 1.92 15.67
CA LEU A 81 3.17 2.07 14.43
C LEU A 81 3.98 1.69 13.18
N GLU A 82 5.32 1.81 13.22
CA GLU A 82 6.18 1.38 12.11
C GLU A 82 5.90 -0.09 11.75
N HIS A 83 5.87 -0.95 12.77
CA HIS A 83 5.61 -2.37 12.62
C HIS A 83 4.18 -2.65 12.16
N PHE A 84 3.20 -1.93 12.71
CA PHE A 84 1.80 -2.07 12.32
C PHE A 84 1.59 -1.72 10.85
N PHE A 85 2.12 -0.60 10.39
CA PHE A 85 2.00 -0.18 8.98
C PHE A 85 2.82 -1.06 8.05
N SER A 86 3.96 -1.60 8.49
CA SER A 86 4.75 -2.56 7.73
C SER A 86 3.98 -3.87 7.50
N VAL A 87 3.35 -4.44 8.54
CA VAL A 87 2.46 -5.61 8.38
C VAL A 87 1.25 -5.27 7.50
N GLY A 88 0.64 -4.11 7.74
CA GLY A 88 -0.50 -3.63 6.96
C GLY A 88 -0.18 -3.51 5.47
N ARG A 89 1.02 -3.02 5.11
CA ARG A 89 1.49 -2.95 3.73
C ARG A 89 1.50 -4.32 3.07
N GLY A 90 2.08 -5.33 3.73
CA GLY A 90 2.14 -6.69 3.20
C GLY A 90 0.75 -7.28 2.96
N LEU A 91 -0.16 -7.09 3.92
CA LEU A 91 -1.55 -7.55 3.78
C LEU A 91 -2.30 -6.81 2.66
N THR A 92 -2.15 -5.50 2.55
CA THR A 92 -2.81 -4.74 1.47
C THR A 92 -2.26 -5.12 0.10
N MET A 93 -0.94 -5.34 -0.02
CA MET A 93 -0.34 -5.84 -1.26
C MET A 93 -0.85 -7.22 -1.63
N LEU A 94 -0.95 -8.12 -0.65
CA LEU A 94 -1.52 -9.45 -0.83
C LEU A 94 -2.94 -9.41 -1.43
N PHE A 95 -3.84 -8.64 -0.79
CA PHE A 95 -5.20 -8.47 -1.30
C PHE A 95 -5.24 -7.80 -2.67
N PHE A 96 -4.38 -6.81 -2.89
CA PHE A 96 -4.25 -6.15 -4.18
C PHE A 96 -3.86 -7.13 -5.29
N PHE A 97 -2.87 -8.01 -5.06
CA PHE A 97 -2.44 -8.98 -6.07
C PHE A 97 -3.50 -10.05 -6.36
N ILE A 98 -4.19 -10.53 -5.33
CA ILE A 98 -5.31 -11.47 -5.50
C ILE A 98 -6.41 -10.82 -6.36
N TYR A 99 -6.75 -9.56 -6.05
CA TYR A 99 -7.74 -8.80 -6.80
C TYR A 99 -7.30 -8.51 -8.25
N ALA A 100 -6.09 -7.99 -8.43
CA ALA A 100 -5.54 -7.61 -9.74
C ALA A 100 -5.36 -8.80 -10.68
N SER A 101 -5.14 -10.00 -10.14
CA SER A 101 -4.99 -11.24 -10.92
C SER A 101 -6.31 -11.99 -11.15
N GLY A 102 -7.45 -11.49 -10.66
CA GLY A 102 -8.73 -12.20 -10.73
C GLY A 102 -8.70 -13.56 -10.04
N GLY A 103 -7.88 -13.72 -8.98
CA GLY A 103 -7.67 -15.00 -8.30
C GLY A 103 -6.72 -15.96 -9.03
N GLY A 104 -5.92 -15.48 -9.98
CA GLY A 104 -4.87 -16.24 -10.65
C GLY A 104 -5.21 -16.71 -12.07
N ILE A 105 -6.43 -16.49 -12.55
CA ILE A 105 -6.83 -16.84 -13.92
C ILE A 105 -7.30 -15.57 -14.63
N ILE A 106 -6.56 -15.16 -15.65
CA ILE A 106 -6.91 -14.01 -16.49
C ILE A 106 -7.43 -14.53 -17.82
N ASN A 107 -8.69 -14.22 -18.13
CA ASN A 107 -9.31 -14.55 -19.41
C ASN A 107 -9.33 -13.32 -20.30
N PHE A 108 -8.73 -13.44 -21.48
CA PHE A 108 -8.78 -12.44 -22.53
C PHE A 108 -9.69 -12.97 -23.64
N SER A 109 -10.58 -12.15 -24.17
CA SER A 109 -11.42 -12.51 -25.30
C SER A 109 -11.32 -11.43 -26.36
N VAL A 110 -10.63 -11.72 -27.45
CA VAL A 110 -10.48 -10.78 -28.57
C VAL A 110 -11.52 -11.13 -29.63
N PRO A 111 -12.48 -10.25 -29.93
CA PRO A 111 -13.41 -10.49 -31.03
C PRO A 111 -12.65 -10.41 -32.36
N LEU A 112 -12.74 -11.45 -33.18
CA LEU A 112 -12.00 -11.55 -34.45
C LEU A 112 -12.42 -10.49 -35.48
N SER A 113 -13.56 -9.82 -35.24
CA SER A 113 -13.97 -8.63 -35.98
C SER A 113 -12.96 -7.48 -35.88
N GLN A 114 -12.22 -7.35 -34.77
CA GLN A 114 -11.20 -6.32 -34.59
C GLN A 114 -9.91 -6.61 -35.36
N VAL A 115 -9.69 -7.86 -35.77
CA VAL A 115 -8.50 -8.29 -36.54
C VAL A 115 -8.81 -8.42 -38.04
N GLY A 116 -9.94 -7.86 -38.49
CA GLY A 116 -10.35 -7.88 -39.90
C GLY A 116 -11.06 -9.17 -40.35
N LEU A 117 -11.36 -10.09 -39.43
CA LEU A 117 -12.09 -11.33 -39.68
C LEU A 117 -13.51 -11.23 -39.11
N ALA A 118 -14.31 -10.29 -39.66
CA ALA A 118 -15.69 -10.10 -39.26
C ALA A 118 -16.51 -11.39 -39.46
N GLY A 119 -17.17 -11.85 -38.39
CA GLY A 119 -18.01 -13.06 -38.40
C GLY A 119 -17.32 -14.35 -37.95
N ALA A 120 -16.01 -14.35 -37.66
CA ALA A 120 -15.28 -15.55 -37.27
C ALA A 120 -15.38 -15.94 -35.77
N GLY A 121 -16.13 -15.18 -34.96
CA GLY A 121 -16.30 -15.43 -33.52
C GLY A 121 -15.27 -14.72 -32.64
N ASN A 122 -15.08 -15.23 -31.42
CA ASN A 122 -14.15 -14.67 -30.43
C ASN A 122 -12.98 -15.61 -30.20
N LEU A 123 -11.77 -15.07 -30.15
CA LEU A 123 -10.58 -15.78 -29.74
C LEU A 123 -10.36 -15.59 -28.25
N SER A 124 -10.54 -16.66 -27.46
CA SER A 124 -10.33 -16.63 -26.02
C SER A 124 -8.96 -17.17 -25.66
N PHE A 125 -8.19 -16.38 -24.91
CA PHE A 125 -6.93 -16.78 -24.30
C PHE A 125 -7.11 -16.85 -22.79
N ARG A 126 -6.65 -17.94 -22.19
CA ARG A 126 -6.63 -18.10 -20.74
C ARG A 126 -5.18 -18.12 -20.27
N LEU A 127 -4.82 -17.11 -19.50
CA LEU A 127 -3.51 -17.02 -18.86
C LEU A 127 -3.66 -17.46 -17.40
N ASP A 128 -3.01 -18.57 -17.07
CA ASP A 128 -2.93 -19.05 -15.70
C ASP A 128 -1.70 -18.45 -15.01
N VAL A 129 -1.96 -17.49 -14.14
CA VAL A 129 -0.97 -16.75 -13.34
C VAL A 129 -0.93 -17.29 -11.91
N SER A 130 -1.68 -18.35 -11.59
CA SER A 130 -1.85 -18.87 -10.22
C SER A 130 -0.53 -19.25 -9.57
N ARG A 131 0.42 -19.77 -10.36
CA ARG A 131 1.77 -20.12 -9.86
C ARG A 131 2.57 -18.90 -9.43
N VAL A 132 2.52 -17.83 -10.22
CA VAL A 132 3.20 -16.57 -9.90
C VAL A 132 2.51 -15.91 -8.71
N LEU A 133 1.18 -15.93 -8.66
CA LEU A 133 0.40 -15.45 -7.53
C LEU A 133 0.79 -16.19 -6.24
N PHE A 134 0.93 -17.51 -6.28
CA PHE A 134 1.35 -18.30 -5.13
C PHE A 134 2.74 -17.91 -4.62
N ILE A 135 3.69 -17.66 -5.53
CA ILE A 135 5.03 -17.17 -5.19
C ILE A 135 4.96 -15.78 -4.55
N LEU A 136 4.19 -14.86 -5.14
CA LEU A 136 3.99 -13.50 -4.61
C LEU A 136 3.39 -13.53 -3.21
N ILE A 137 2.33 -14.32 -3.02
CA ILE A 137 1.71 -14.55 -1.71
C ILE A 137 2.77 -15.03 -0.71
N GLY A 138 3.59 -16.00 -1.09
CA GLY A 138 4.67 -16.51 -0.25
C GLY A 138 5.68 -15.43 0.16
N ILE A 139 6.09 -14.57 -0.78
CA ILE A 139 7.00 -13.44 -0.51
C ILE A 139 6.35 -12.45 0.46
N ASP A 140 5.07 -12.09 0.25
CA ASP A 140 4.34 -11.18 1.13
C ASP A 140 4.22 -11.74 2.56
N PHE A 141 3.96 -13.06 2.70
CA PHE A 141 3.95 -13.72 4.01
C PHE A 141 5.33 -13.69 4.69
N LEU A 142 6.41 -13.87 3.95
CA LEU A 142 7.77 -13.76 4.50
C LEU A 142 8.06 -12.34 4.99
N ASP A 143 7.62 -11.32 4.25
CA ASP A 143 7.80 -9.92 4.64
C ASP A 143 6.99 -9.57 5.89
N ILE A 144 5.73 -10.03 5.96
CA ILE A 144 4.89 -9.94 7.16
C ILE A 144 5.55 -10.65 8.35
N GLY A 145 6.05 -11.87 8.14
CA GLY A 145 6.73 -12.64 9.19
C GLY A 145 7.96 -11.93 9.76
N LYS A 146 8.81 -11.36 8.89
CA LYS A 146 9.94 -10.52 9.32
C LYS A 146 9.46 -9.31 10.11
N SER A 147 8.41 -8.64 9.64
CA SER A 147 7.84 -7.48 10.32
C SER A 147 7.32 -7.83 11.72
N ILE A 148 6.71 -9.00 11.90
CA ILE A 148 6.22 -9.50 13.20
C ILE A 148 7.40 -9.81 14.14
N ILE A 149 8.43 -10.52 13.67
CA ILE A 149 9.61 -10.83 14.48
C ILE A 149 10.28 -9.54 14.97
N ASN A 150 10.43 -8.54 14.09
CA ASN A 150 10.99 -7.25 14.46
C ASN A 150 10.13 -6.52 15.50
N ALA A 151 8.80 -6.61 15.40
CA ALA A 151 7.89 -6.03 16.38
C ALA A 151 8.04 -6.68 17.77
N VAL A 152 8.16 -8.02 17.80
CA VAL A 152 8.36 -8.76 19.04
C VAL A 152 9.71 -8.41 19.68
N ASN A 153 10.78 -8.35 18.89
CA ASN A 153 12.10 -7.94 19.38
C ASN A 153 12.09 -6.53 19.96
N PHE A 154 11.43 -5.58 19.28
CA PHE A 154 11.28 -4.21 19.79
C PHE A 154 10.51 -4.16 21.11
N LEU A 155 9.44 -4.95 21.25
CA LEU A 155 8.68 -5.04 22.51
C LEU A 155 9.52 -5.68 23.63
N SER A 156 10.31 -6.70 23.31
CA SER A 156 11.19 -7.37 24.27
C SER A 156 12.28 -6.43 24.79
N GLU A 157 12.96 -5.71 23.89
CA GLU A 157 14.01 -4.74 24.24
C GLU A 157 13.45 -3.64 25.15
N LYS A 158 12.25 -3.15 24.85
CA LYS A 158 11.59 -2.11 25.65
C LYS A 158 11.22 -2.60 27.07
N VAL A 159 10.81 -3.86 27.22
CA VAL A 159 10.51 -4.46 28.53
C VAL A 159 11.80 -4.62 29.35
N GLU A 160 12.91 -4.98 28.70
CA GLU A 160 14.21 -5.14 29.36
C GLU A 160 14.75 -3.78 29.86
N GLU A 161 14.65 -2.73 29.05
CA GLU A 161 14.98 -1.36 29.47
C GLU A 161 14.14 -0.90 30.68
N GLU A 162 12.83 -1.15 30.70
CA GLU A 162 11.96 -0.80 31.82
C GLU A 162 12.30 -1.60 33.09
N LEU A 163 12.70 -2.87 32.97
CA LEU A 163 13.11 -3.72 34.09
C LEU A 163 14.46 -3.29 34.68
N GLU A 164 15.42 -2.89 33.83
CA GLU A 164 16.71 -2.35 34.27
C GLU A 164 16.56 -0.99 34.98
N GLU A 165 15.64 -0.13 34.50
CA GLU A 165 15.35 1.16 35.13
C GLU A 165 14.64 1.01 36.49
N LEU A 166 13.95 -0.11 36.71
CA LEU A 166 13.27 -0.46 37.97
C LEU A 166 14.17 -1.18 39.01
N ALA A 167 15.41 -1.56 38.65
CA ALA A 167 16.40 -2.04 39.61
C ALA A 167 17.05 -0.86 40.38
N PRO A 168 17.32 -1.02 41.69
CA PRO A 168 16.79 -0.17 42.75
C PRO A 168 17.22 1.31 42.66
N ARG A 169 16.37 2.17 42.11
CA ARG A 169 16.31 3.59 42.48
C ARG A 169 14.89 4.01 42.86
N ARG A 170 14.82 4.77 43.96
CA ARG A 170 13.62 5.20 44.69
C ARG A 170 12.52 5.80 43.80
N PRO A 171 11.24 5.73 44.22
CA PRO A 171 10.12 6.30 43.47
C PRO A 171 10.21 7.82 43.45
N THR A 172 10.30 8.41 42.26
CA THR A 172 10.04 9.84 42.04
C THR A 172 9.37 10.06 40.68
N PRO A 173 8.64 11.17 40.53
CA PRO A 173 7.24 11.14 40.12
C PRO A 173 7.09 11.11 38.60
N ILE A 174 5.95 10.58 38.17
CA ILE A 174 5.40 10.64 36.82
C ILE A 174 5.50 12.09 36.31
N LEU A 175 6.56 12.38 35.56
CA LEU A 175 6.80 13.70 34.99
C LEU A 175 5.96 13.79 33.72
N ALA A 176 4.81 14.46 33.85
CA ALA A 176 3.96 14.84 32.75
C ALA A 176 4.79 15.49 31.63
N LEU A 177 4.74 14.90 30.43
CA LEU A 177 5.38 15.43 29.22
C LEU A 177 4.30 15.84 28.21
N PRO A 178 3.54 16.93 28.45
CA PRO A 178 2.57 17.45 27.49
C PRO A 178 3.34 18.29 26.46
N GLY A 179 3.73 17.68 25.35
CA GLY A 179 4.33 18.40 24.23
C GLY A 179 4.74 17.50 23.07
N ARG A 180 5.34 16.34 23.38
CA ARG A 180 5.67 15.33 22.36
C ARG A 180 4.44 14.55 21.89
N LEU A 181 3.52 14.24 22.81
CA LEU A 181 2.26 13.57 22.49
C LEU A 181 1.37 14.42 21.57
N GLY A 182 1.26 15.74 21.78
CA GLY A 182 0.42 16.60 20.94
C GLY A 182 0.90 16.65 19.49
N LEU A 183 2.21 16.60 19.26
CA LEU A 183 2.77 16.63 17.92
C LEU A 183 2.70 15.25 17.24
N VAL A 184 2.88 14.17 18.00
CA VAL A 184 2.61 12.80 17.52
C VAL A 184 1.13 12.63 17.17
N VAL A 185 0.22 13.13 18.00
CA VAL A 185 -1.22 13.13 17.73
C VAL A 185 -1.54 13.97 16.51
N LEU A 186 -0.94 15.15 16.34
CA LEU A 186 -1.12 15.98 15.14
C LEU A 186 -0.62 15.26 13.88
N ALA A 187 0.55 14.60 13.94
CA ALA A 187 1.08 13.82 12.82
C ALA A 187 0.19 12.61 12.49
N ILE A 188 -0.32 11.91 13.52
CA ILE A 188 -1.30 10.83 13.36
C ILE A 188 -2.60 11.38 12.77
N LEU A 189 -3.06 12.55 13.21
CA LEU A 189 -4.30 13.14 12.75
C LEU A 189 -4.17 13.60 11.30
N VAL A 190 -3.04 14.19 10.90
CA VAL A 190 -2.73 14.49 9.50
C VAL A 190 -2.63 13.22 8.67
N ALA A 191 -1.95 12.17 9.18
CA ALA A 191 -1.86 10.88 8.48
C ALA A 191 -3.23 10.21 8.32
N VAL A 192 -4.08 10.23 9.35
CA VAL A 192 -5.45 9.72 9.32
C VAL A 192 -6.31 10.56 8.36
N LEU A 193 -6.14 11.88 8.31
CA LEU A 193 -6.91 12.76 7.43
C LEU A 193 -6.51 12.55 5.96
N VAL A 194 -5.21 12.32 5.70
CA VAL A 194 -4.71 11.89 4.39
C VAL A 194 -5.25 10.50 4.04
N LEU A 195 -5.22 9.55 4.97
CA LEU A 195 -5.69 8.17 4.80
C LEU A 195 -7.21 8.11 4.57
N MET A 196 -7.98 8.96 5.25
CA MET A 196 -9.40 9.15 5.05
C MET A 196 -9.70 9.84 3.71
N GLY A 197 -8.91 10.84 3.31
CA GLY A 197 -9.04 11.47 1.98
C GLY A 197 -8.77 10.49 0.84
N VAL A 198 -7.80 9.60 1.05
CA VAL A 198 -7.48 8.48 0.17
C VAL A 198 -8.61 7.46 0.12
N LEU A 199 -9.09 6.99 1.26
CA LEU A 199 -10.21 6.06 1.33
C LEU A 199 -11.46 6.66 0.71
N ALA A 200 -11.76 7.93 1.01
CA ALA A 200 -12.86 8.67 0.39
C ALA A 200 -12.67 8.77 -1.12
N PHE A 201 -11.45 9.01 -1.63
CA PHE A 201 -11.16 8.99 -3.06
C PHE A 201 -11.43 7.61 -3.69
N PHE A 202 -11.04 6.51 -3.03
CA PHE A 202 -11.35 5.14 -3.45
C PHE A 202 -12.85 4.83 -3.39
N PHE A 203 -13.58 5.29 -2.38
CA PHE A 203 -15.02 5.11 -2.27
C PHE A 203 -15.78 5.96 -3.29
N LEU A 204 -15.36 7.21 -3.53
CA LEU A 204 -15.99 8.13 -4.49
C LEU A 204 -15.73 7.73 -5.94
N LYS A 205 -14.55 7.19 -6.28
CA LYS A 205 -14.24 6.72 -7.65
C LYS A 205 -14.50 5.23 -7.88
N GLY A 206 -14.46 4.40 -6.86
CA GLY A 206 -14.61 2.94 -6.96
C GLY A 206 -16.05 2.44 -6.98
N PHE A 207 -17.03 3.21 -6.49
CA PHE A 207 -18.44 2.83 -6.47
C PHE A 207 -19.28 3.38 -7.65
N GLY A 208 -18.65 4.13 -8.57
CA GLY A 208 -19.32 4.72 -9.74
C GLY A 208 -19.67 3.75 -10.87
N GLY A 209 -19.59 2.43 -10.64
CA GLY A 209 -19.81 1.40 -11.65
C GLY A 209 -20.81 0.35 -11.20
N GLY A 210 -22.11 0.65 -11.33
CA GLY A 210 -23.16 -0.36 -11.53
C GLY A 210 -23.69 -1.07 -10.29
N LEU A 211 -24.47 -0.36 -9.48
CA LEU A 211 -25.62 -0.99 -8.82
C LEU A 211 -26.77 -0.97 -9.83
N PRO A 212 -27.21 -2.12 -10.38
CA PRO A 212 -28.41 -2.14 -11.19
C PRO A 212 -29.59 -1.84 -10.26
N LEU A 213 -30.11 -0.62 -10.34
CA LEU A 213 -31.42 -0.33 -9.78
C LEU A 213 -32.43 -1.16 -10.58
N PRO A 214 -33.29 -1.96 -9.91
CA PRO A 214 -34.43 -2.57 -10.57
C PRO A 214 -35.43 -1.44 -10.81
N LEU A 215 -35.28 -0.74 -11.93
CA LEU A 215 -36.36 0.05 -12.48
C LEU A 215 -37.23 -0.88 -13.32
N GLY A 216 -38.51 -0.89 -12.93
CA GLY A 216 -39.48 -1.88 -13.34
C GLY A 216 -39.77 -1.95 -14.83
N GLY A 217 -40.17 -3.15 -15.20
CA GLY A 217 -40.94 -3.55 -16.37
C GLY A 217 -41.62 -4.85 -16.00
#